data_AF-A0A1F6LLB8-F1
#
_entry.id   AF-A0A1F6LLB8-F1
#
_cell.length_a   1.000
_cell.length_b   1.000
_cell.length_c   1.000
_cell.angle_alpha   90.00
_cell.angle_beta   90.00
_cell.angle_gamma   90.00
#
_symmetry.space_group_name_H-M   'P 1'
#
loop_
_entity.id
_entity.type
_entity.pdbx_description
1 polymer ?
#
loop_
_entity_poly.entity_id
_entity_poly.type
_entity_poly.pdbx_seq_one_letter_code
_entity_poly.pdbx_strand_id
1 'polypeptide(L)'
;MVDFDRSKAHVNVGTIGHVDHGKTTLTASILKVAAAHGLTAQTKNIDQIDAAPEEKARGITIATAHVEYETEARHYAHVDCPGHADYVKNMITGAAQMDGAILVVSAADGPMPQTREHILLARQVGVPYIVVFLNKVDQVSDPELIDLVEEEIKELLKKYDFPGDTTPIIRGSALKALENPSDETLSKPVMDLLKTLDEYIPTPERDLDKTFLMPIEDVFSIEGRGTVVTGRIERGVVKVGEEVEIVGINPETMKTTVTGVEMFNKNLNQGQAGDNAGILLRGTKKEEVERGMVLAKPGTITPHTEFEAEVYALTKDEGGRHKPFFKGYKPQFYIRTTDVTGDVTLPAGTEMVMPGDTANLTIKLIVPVAMEEKVRFAIREGGRTVGAGVVTKIIK
;
A
#
# COMPACT_ATOMS: atom_id res chain seq x y z
N MET A 1 -18.67 -7.18 21.48
CA MET A 1 -18.00 -6.97 20.19
C MET A 1 -18.59 -7.97 19.21
N VAL A 2 -18.76 -7.57 17.96
CA VAL A 2 -19.29 -8.43 16.89
C VAL A 2 -18.12 -9.25 16.33
N ASP A 3 -18.35 -10.52 16.02
CA ASP A 3 -17.34 -11.37 15.36
C ASP A 3 -17.31 -11.05 13.86
N PHE A 4 -16.12 -11.11 13.26
CA PHE A 4 -15.96 -10.87 11.83
C PHE A 4 -16.51 -12.05 11.02
N ASP A 5 -17.40 -11.77 10.07
CA ASP A 5 -17.95 -12.79 9.17
C ASP A 5 -17.00 -13.09 8.01
N ARG A 6 -16.55 -14.35 7.92
CA ARG A 6 -15.66 -14.86 6.84
C ARG A 6 -16.42 -15.53 5.69
N SER A 7 -17.74 -15.32 5.58
CA SER A 7 -18.58 -15.91 4.53
C SER A 7 -18.20 -15.48 3.10
N LYS A 8 -17.61 -14.28 2.95
CA LYS A 8 -17.17 -13.73 1.66
C LYS A 8 -15.66 -13.73 1.52
N ALA A 9 -15.18 -13.85 0.27
CA ALA A 9 -13.76 -13.73 -0.03
C ALA A 9 -13.23 -12.33 0.31
N HIS A 10 -12.05 -12.27 0.95
CA HIS A 10 -11.44 -11.03 1.41
C HIS A 10 -10.37 -10.51 0.45
N VAL A 11 -10.52 -9.29 -0.04
CA VAL A 11 -9.60 -8.65 -0.99
C VAL A 11 -9.17 -7.28 -0.47
N ASN A 12 -7.86 -7.00 -0.55
CA ASN A 12 -7.30 -5.71 -0.21
C ASN A 12 -7.20 -4.84 -1.46
N VAL A 13 -7.82 -3.67 -1.42
CA VAL A 13 -7.70 -2.67 -2.48
C VAL A 13 -7.28 -1.33 -1.89
N GLY A 14 -7.01 -0.35 -2.73
CA GLY A 14 -6.79 1.00 -2.26
C GLY A 14 -6.62 2.01 -3.37
N THR A 15 -6.81 3.28 -3.06
CA THR A 15 -6.71 4.39 -4.01
C THR A 15 -5.28 4.91 -4.08
N ILE A 16 -4.77 5.04 -5.30
CA ILE A 16 -3.49 5.67 -5.60
C ILE A 16 -3.67 6.71 -6.71
N GLY A 17 -2.72 7.63 -6.87
CA GLY A 17 -2.77 8.68 -7.88
C GLY A 17 -2.35 10.03 -7.32
N HIS A 18 -2.26 11.02 -8.21
CA HIS A 18 -1.77 12.35 -7.89
C HIS A 18 -2.62 13.08 -6.84
N VAL A 19 -2.02 14.07 -6.18
CA VAL A 19 -2.71 14.98 -5.27
C VAL A 19 -3.90 15.64 -5.99
N ASP A 20 -4.97 15.88 -5.26
CA ASP A 20 -6.20 16.53 -5.75
C ASP A 20 -6.96 15.80 -6.88
N HIS A 21 -6.56 14.61 -7.31
CA HIS A 21 -7.33 13.80 -8.28
C HIS A 21 -8.60 13.18 -7.67
N GLY A 22 -8.81 13.30 -6.36
CA GLY A 22 -10.06 12.90 -5.68
C GLY A 22 -10.08 11.46 -5.13
N LYS A 23 -8.93 10.95 -4.67
CA LYS A 23 -8.82 9.62 -4.02
C LYS A 23 -9.77 9.46 -2.83
N THR A 24 -9.64 10.33 -1.84
CA THR A 24 -10.46 10.31 -0.62
C THR A 24 -11.94 10.57 -0.90
N THR A 25 -12.23 11.45 -1.87
CA THR A 25 -13.61 11.66 -2.35
C THR A 25 -14.19 10.39 -2.95
N LEU A 26 -13.42 9.66 -3.77
CA LEU A 26 -13.84 8.38 -4.33
C LEU A 26 -14.04 7.33 -3.23
N THR A 27 -13.12 7.24 -2.27
CA THR A 27 -13.24 6.33 -1.12
C THR A 27 -14.53 6.60 -0.32
N ALA A 28 -14.82 7.86 0.02
CA ALA A 28 -16.07 8.24 0.67
C ALA A 28 -17.30 7.95 -0.21
N SER A 29 -17.17 8.14 -1.53
CA SER A 29 -18.23 7.90 -2.50
C SER A 29 -18.60 6.42 -2.57
N ILE A 30 -17.59 5.53 -2.61
CA ILE A 30 -17.77 4.07 -2.54
C ILE A 30 -18.58 3.69 -1.31
N LEU A 31 -18.21 4.20 -0.13
CA LEU A 31 -18.91 3.88 1.12
C LEU A 31 -20.38 4.32 1.09
N LYS A 32 -20.65 5.56 0.66
CA LYS A 32 -22.02 6.10 0.62
C LYS A 32 -22.88 5.45 -0.45
N VAL A 33 -22.34 5.24 -1.65
CA VAL A 33 -23.06 4.62 -2.77
C VAL A 33 -23.37 3.15 -2.44
N ALA A 34 -22.41 2.39 -1.91
CA ALA A 34 -22.64 1.02 -1.48
C ALA A 34 -23.76 0.94 -0.44
N ALA A 35 -23.71 1.78 0.60
CA ALA A 35 -24.75 1.83 1.63
C ALA A 35 -26.12 2.23 1.05
N ALA A 36 -26.17 3.20 0.14
CA ALA A 36 -27.41 3.66 -0.50
C ALA A 36 -28.05 2.58 -1.40
N HIS A 37 -27.24 1.67 -1.95
CA HIS A 37 -27.69 0.53 -2.75
C HIS A 37 -27.92 -0.74 -1.93
N GLY A 38 -27.98 -0.64 -0.60
CA GLY A 38 -28.28 -1.75 0.30
C GLY A 38 -27.11 -2.72 0.54
N LEU A 39 -25.89 -2.37 0.11
CA LEU A 39 -24.68 -3.12 0.42
C LEU A 39 -24.15 -2.76 1.82
N THR A 40 -23.31 -3.62 2.37
CA THR A 40 -22.69 -3.38 3.68
C THR A 40 -21.46 -2.49 3.51
N ALA A 41 -21.44 -1.33 4.14
CA ALA A 41 -20.29 -0.42 4.12
C ALA A 41 -20.18 0.37 5.42
N GLN A 42 -18.97 0.73 5.81
CA GLN A 42 -18.76 1.64 6.93
C GLN A 42 -19.32 3.02 6.63
N THR A 43 -19.91 3.66 7.65
CA THR A 43 -20.34 5.06 7.55
C THR A 43 -19.20 5.99 7.94
N LYS A 44 -18.34 6.32 6.96
CA LYS A 44 -17.30 7.35 7.10
C LYS A 44 -17.44 8.41 6.01
N ASN A 45 -17.35 9.67 6.41
CA ASN A 45 -17.27 10.83 5.51
C ASN A 45 -15.81 11.22 5.26
N ILE A 46 -15.58 12.13 4.30
CA ILE A 46 -14.23 12.64 3.96
C ILE A 46 -13.48 13.10 5.22
N ASP A 47 -14.09 13.92 6.08
CA ASP A 47 -13.45 14.43 7.31
C ASP A 47 -13.11 13.36 8.37
N GLN A 48 -13.63 12.14 8.20
CA GLN A 48 -13.33 10.99 9.06
C GLN A 48 -12.29 10.06 8.42
N ILE A 49 -12.07 10.17 7.11
CA ILE A 49 -10.99 9.49 6.39
C ILE A 49 -9.72 10.35 6.55
N ASP A 50 -9.80 11.63 6.20
CA ASP A 50 -8.80 12.67 6.48
C ASP A 50 -9.00 13.23 7.91
N ALA A 51 -8.81 12.38 8.91
CA ALA A 51 -9.18 12.70 10.29
C ALA A 51 -8.15 13.58 11.02
N ALA A 52 -6.88 13.58 10.61
CA ALA A 52 -5.83 14.25 11.36
C ALA A 52 -5.98 15.78 11.28
N PRO A 53 -5.70 16.53 12.36
CA PRO A 53 -5.81 17.99 12.35
C PRO A 53 -4.99 18.66 11.24
N GLU A 54 -3.83 18.10 10.90
CA GLU A 54 -2.98 18.59 9.82
C GLU A 54 -3.60 18.34 8.43
N GLU A 55 -4.26 17.20 8.23
CA GLU A 55 -4.96 16.87 6.98
C GLU A 55 -6.11 17.84 6.73
N LYS A 56 -6.91 18.13 7.76
CA LYS A 56 -8.02 19.10 7.68
C LYS A 56 -7.55 20.52 7.40
N ALA A 57 -6.41 20.92 7.98
CA ALA A 57 -5.86 22.25 7.77
C ALA A 57 -5.27 22.43 6.37
N ARG A 58 -4.66 21.37 5.81
CA ARG A 58 -3.97 21.43 4.51
C ARG A 58 -4.81 20.95 3.33
N GLY A 59 -5.94 20.28 3.59
CA GLY A 59 -6.80 19.71 2.55
C GLY A 59 -6.17 18.56 1.78
N ILE A 60 -5.19 17.87 2.37
CA ILE A 60 -4.48 16.74 1.75
C ILE A 60 -4.42 15.56 2.72
N THR A 61 -4.55 14.35 2.19
CA THR A 61 -4.30 13.11 2.92
C THR A 61 -2.81 12.99 3.25
N ILE A 62 -2.51 12.67 4.50
CA ILE A 62 -1.16 12.53 5.05
C ILE A 62 -0.94 11.09 5.51
N ALA A 63 -1.85 10.56 6.31
CA ALA A 63 -1.85 9.19 6.81
C ALA A 63 -2.65 8.28 5.87
N THR A 64 -2.30 6.99 5.86
CA THR A 64 -3.13 5.97 5.22
C THR A 64 -4.41 5.78 6.05
N ALA A 65 -5.56 5.75 5.38
CA ALA A 65 -6.83 5.50 6.06
C ALA A 65 -7.41 4.15 5.61
N HIS A 66 -7.85 3.36 6.59
CA HIS A 66 -8.44 2.04 6.36
C HIS A 66 -9.97 2.11 6.51
N VAL A 67 -10.69 1.66 5.48
CA VAL A 67 -12.15 1.54 5.48
C VAL A 67 -12.58 0.16 4.98
N GLU A 68 -13.75 -0.30 5.39
CA GLU A 68 -14.31 -1.57 4.95
C GLU A 68 -15.66 -1.36 4.24
N TYR A 69 -15.88 -2.18 3.22
CA TYR A 69 -17.17 -2.33 2.53
C TYR A 69 -17.24 -3.70 1.87
N GLU A 70 -18.44 -4.07 1.45
CA GLU A 70 -18.71 -5.36 0.84
C GLU A 70 -19.55 -5.17 -0.41
N THR A 71 -19.29 -6.00 -1.41
CA THR A 71 -20.21 -6.27 -2.50
C THR A 71 -21.04 -7.51 -2.15
N GLU A 72 -21.92 -7.93 -3.06
CA GLU A 72 -22.59 -9.22 -2.90
C GLU A 72 -21.58 -10.38 -2.93
N ALA A 73 -20.49 -10.25 -3.69
CA ALA A 73 -19.51 -11.30 -3.90
C ALA A 73 -18.39 -11.33 -2.85
N ARG A 74 -17.94 -10.16 -2.37
CA ARG A 74 -16.66 -10.03 -1.65
C ARG A 74 -16.70 -9.03 -0.50
N HIS A 75 -15.79 -9.21 0.44
CA HIS A 75 -15.45 -8.22 1.44
C HIS A 75 -14.16 -7.50 1.04
N TYR A 76 -14.18 -6.17 1.08
CA TYR A 76 -13.05 -5.31 0.76
C TYR A 76 -12.51 -4.61 2.00
N ALA A 77 -11.20 -4.70 2.19
CA ALA A 77 -10.45 -3.71 2.95
C ALA A 77 -9.84 -2.71 1.98
N HIS A 78 -10.09 -1.42 2.19
CA HIS A 78 -9.65 -0.36 1.32
C HIS A 78 -8.69 0.57 2.05
N VAL A 79 -7.49 0.75 1.47
CA VAL A 79 -6.46 1.67 1.95
C VAL A 79 -6.46 2.94 1.10
N ASP A 80 -6.86 4.07 1.67
CA ASP A 80 -6.76 5.37 1.01
C ASP A 80 -5.35 5.92 1.18
N CYS A 81 -4.59 6.05 0.09
CA CYS A 81 -3.20 6.49 0.14
C CYS A 81 -3.04 7.99 -0.20
N PRO A 82 -2.06 8.68 0.42
CA PRO A 82 -1.76 10.07 0.09
C PRO A 82 -1.17 10.21 -1.32
N GLY A 83 -1.47 11.32 -2.00
CA GLY A 83 -0.98 11.61 -3.37
C GLY A 83 0.09 12.69 -3.47
N HIS A 84 0.44 13.34 -2.36
CA HIS A 84 1.43 14.40 -2.33
C HIS A 84 2.84 13.83 -2.23
N ALA A 85 3.82 14.42 -2.94
CA ALA A 85 5.19 13.89 -3.04
C ALA A 85 5.84 13.63 -1.66
N ASP A 86 5.64 14.56 -0.72
CA ASP A 86 6.21 14.48 0.64
C ASP A 86 5.73 13.25 1.43
N TYR A 87 4.56 12.70 1.10
CA TYR A 87 3.92 11.60 1.83
C TYR A 87 3.93 10.27 1.08
N VAL A 88 4.68 10.18 -0.03
CA VAL A 88 4.84 8.93 -0.82
C VAL A 88 5.32 7.75 0.03
N LYS A 89 6.04 7.99 1.16
CA LYS A 89 6.43 6.92 2.09
C LYS A 89 5.22 6.16 2.66
N ASN A 90 4.13 6.86 2.94
CA ASN A 90 2.90 6.26 3.46
C ASN A 90 2.16 5.54 2.33
N MET A 91 2.20 6.09 1.11
CA MET A 91 1.67 5.39 -0.07
C MET A 91 2.38 4.06 -0.33
N ILE A 92 3.72 3.99 -0.25
CA ILE A 92 4.49 2.74 -0.44
C ILE A 92 4.01 1.67 0.56
N THR A 93 3.87 2.05 1.83
CA THR A 93 3.40 1.14 2.88
C THR A 93 1.94 0.70 2.69
N GLY A 94 1.06 1.60 2.22
CA GLY A 94 -0.32 1.23 1.89
C GLY A 94 -0.41 0.34 0.65
N ALA A 95 0.34 0.65 -0.41
CA ALA A 95 0.35 -0.10 -1.67
C ALA A 95 0.88 -1.53 -1.49
N ALA A 96 1.85 -1.76 -0.59
CA ALA A 96 2.31 -3.11 -0.25
C ALA A 96 1.20 -4.02 0.29
N GLN A 97 0.06 -3.46 0.71
CA GLN A 97 -1.08 -4.20 1.23
C GLN A 97 -2.12 -4.56 0.17
N MET A 98 -2.01 -4.00 -1.04
CA MET A 98 -3.04 -4.10 -2.06
C MET A 98 -2.89 -5.38 -2.89
N ASP A 99 -3.99 -6.13 -3.05
CA ASP A 99 -4.15 -7.17 -4.06
C ASP A 99 -4.53 -6.58 -5.43
N GLY A 100 -5.05 -5.36 -5.43
CA GLY A 100 -5.15 -4.52 -6.61
C GLY A 100 -5.38 -3.05 -6.23
N ALA A 101 -4.91 -2.13 -7.05
CA ALA A 101 -5.03 -0.70 -6.78
C ALA A 101 -6.07 -0.03 -7.69
N ILE A 102 -6.72 1.00 -7.17
CA ILE A 102 -7.59 1.91 -7.91
C ILE A 102 -6.76 3.15 -8.25
N LEU A 103 -6.35 3.29 -9.50
CA LEU A 103 -5.64 4.47 -9.97
C LEU A 103 -6.65 5.58 -10.28
N VAL A 104 -6.62 6.65 -9.49
CA VAL A 104 -7.50 7.81 -9.66
C VAL A 104 -6.78 8.88 -10.49
N VAL A 105 -7.33 9.18 -11.67
CA VAL A 105 -6.81 10.21 -12.58
C VAL A 105 -7.88 11.25 -12.83
N SER A 106 -7.55 12.54 -12.72
CA SER A 106 -8.46 13.63 -13.06
C SER A 106 -8.54 13.78 -14.57
N ALA A 107 -9.74 13.77 -15.15
CA ALA A 107 -9.96 14.01 -16.57
C ALA A 107 -9.58 15.43 -16.99
N ALA A 108 -9.63 16.39 -16.06
CA ALA A 108 -9.25 17.78 -16.31
C ALA A 108 -7.72 17.98 -16.35
N ASP A 109 -6.97 17.16 -15.60
CA ASP A 109 -5.51 17.32 -15.43
C ASP A 109 -4.69 16.29 -16.22
N GLY A 110 -5.27 15.12 -16.49
CA GLY A 110 -4.56 13.98 -17.09
C GLY A 110 -3.52 13.34 -16.16
N PRO A 111 -2.64 12.48 -16.69
CA PRO A 111 -1.59 11.83 -15.91
C PRO A 111 -0.51 12.84 -15.46
N MET A 112 -0.40 13.01 -14.14
CA MET A 112 0.55 13.91 -13.47
C MET A 112 1.78 13.17 -12.90
N PRO A 113 2.85 13.84 -12.42
CA PRO A 113 4.10 13.17 -12.01
C PRO A 113 3.89 12.03 -11.00
N GLN A 114 3.08 12.22 -9.97
CA GLN A 114 2.77 11.20 -8.97
C GLN A 114 1.88 10.09 -9.51
N THR A 115 1.14 10.32 -10.60
CA THR A 115 0.44 9.22 -11.31
C THR A 115 1.47 8.22 -11.83
N ARG A 116 2.56 8.71 -12.43
CA ARG A 116 3.67 7.89 -12.93
C ARG A 116 4.41 7.21 -11.79
N GLU A 117 4.78 7.98 -10.77
CA GLU A 117 5.50 7.47 -9.60
C GLU A 117 4.69 6.39 -8.85
N HIS A 118 3.37 6.56 -8.72
CA HIS A 118 2.51 5.59 -8.02
C HIS A 118 2.35 4.29 -8.79
N ILE A 119 2.19 4.33 -10.13
CA ILE A 119 2.13 3.10 -10.94
C ILE A 119 3.43 2.33 -10.81
N LEU A 120 4.56 3.03 -10.94
CA LEU A 120 5.88 2.43 -10.79
C LEU A 120 6.06 1.81 -9.40
N LEU A 121 5.76 2.56 -8.33
CA LEU A 121 5.88 2.06 -6.96
C LEU A 121 4.93 0.90 -6.68
N ALA A 122 3.69 0.94 -7.17
CA ALA A 122 2.73 -0.15 -7.06
C ALA A 122 3.31 -1.44 -7.67
N ARG A 123 3.92 -1.36 -8.86
CA ARG A 123 4.62 -2.49 -9.48
C ARG A 123 5.75 -3.02 -8.60
N GLN A 124 6.57 -2.13 -8.04
CA GLN A 124 7.75 -2.50 -7.26
C GLN A 124 7.41 -3.14 -5.91
N VAL A 125 6.33 -2.69 -5.27
CA VAL A 125 5.82 -3.32 -4.04
C VAL A 125 4.94 -4.55 -4.31
N GLY A 126 4.78 -4.93 -5.57
CA GLY A 126 4.14 -6.19 -5.98
C GLY A 126 2.63 -6.14 -6.16
N VAL A 127 2.03 -4.96 -6.35
CA VAL A 127 0.61 -4.84 -6.70
C VAL A 127 0.37 -5.48 -8.08
N PRO A 128 -0.46 -6.54 -8.18
CA PRO A 128 -0.58 -7.30 -9.41
C PRO A 128 -1.60 -6.71 -10.41
N TYR A 129 -2.63 -6.02 -9.94
CA TYR A 129 -3.71 -5.48 -10.77
C TYR A 129 -3.95 -3.99 -10.48
N ILE A 130 -4.29 -3.23 -11.52
CA ILE A 130 -4.78 -1.86 -11.43
C ILE A 130 -6.13 -1.77 -12.12
N VAL A 131 -7.08 -1.06 -11.51
CA VAL A 131 -8.31 -0.57 -12.14
C VAL A 131 -8.24 0.95 -12.14
N VAL A 132 -8.64 1.61 -13.23
CA VAL A 132 -8.55 3.08 -13.32
C VAL A 132 -9.93 3.68 -13.10
N PHE A 133 -9.98 4.73 -12.28
CA PHE A 133 -11.13 5.63 -12.19
C PHE A 133 -10.74 7.00 -12.75
N LEU A 134 -11.19 7.30 -13.97
CA LEU A 134 -11.04 8.59 -14.63
C LEU A 134 -12.10 9.54 -14.05
N ASN A 135 -11.69 10.27 -13.02
CA ASN A 135 -12.51 11.12 -12.18
C ASN A 135 -12.70 12.53 -12.77
N LYS A 136 -13.60 13.31 -12.17
CA LYS A 136 -13.89 14.71 -12.53
C LYS A 136 -14.32 14.90 -13.98
N VAL A 137 -14.95 13.89 -14.58
CA VAL A 137 -15.52 14.00 -15.94
C VAL A 137 -16.56 15.12 -16.03
N ASP A 138 -17.22 15.46 -14.92
CA ASP A 138 -18.16 16.58 -14.83
C ASP A 138 -17.51 17.96 -15.07
N GLN A 139 -16.18 18.06 -14.99
CA GLN A 139 -15.42 19.30 -15.20
C GLN A 139 -14.94 19.46 -16.66
N VAL A 140 -15.10 18.42 -17.49
CA VAL A 140 -14.62 18.41 -18.88
C VAL A 140 -15.82 18.35 -19.82
N SER A 141 -16.02 19.41 -20.59
CA SER A 141 -17.14 19.51 -21.53
C SER A 141 -16.88 18.82 -22.87
N ASP A 142 -15.62 18.57 -23.21
CA ASP A 142 -15.20 17.98 -24.48
C ASP A 142 -14.90 16.48 -24.32
N PRO A 143 -15.71 15.59 -24.92
CA PRO A 143 -15.48 14.14 -24.87
C PRO A 143 -14.14 13.71 -25.48
N GLU A 144 -13.62 14.42 -26.50
CA GLU A 144 -12.37 14.05 -27.16
C GLU A 144 -11.15 14.20 -26.23
N LEU A 145 -11.19 15.18 -25.31
CA LEU A 145 -10.15 15.33 -24.29
C LEU A 145 -10.16 14.17 -23.29
N ILE A 146 -11.33 13.66 -22.93
CA ILE A 146 -11.46 12.52 -22.02
C ILE A 146 -10.90 11.25 -22.69
N ASP A 147 -11.19 11.05 -23.98
CA ASP A 147 -10.63 9.95 -24.77
C ASP A 147 -9.11 10.04 -24.86
N LEU A 148 -8.56 11.23 -25.11
CA LEU A 148 -7.12 11.47 -25.13
C LEU A 148 -6.45 11.10 -23.81
N VAL A 149 -7.01 11.57 -22.68
CA VAL A 149 -6.48 11.25 -21.34
C VAL A 149 -6.52 9.75 -21.07
N GLU A 150 -7.58 9.07 -21.52
CA GLU A 150 -7.68 7.62 -21.39
C GLU A 150 -6.53 6.89 -22.14
N GLU A 151 -6.24 7.29 -23.37
CA GLU A 151 -5.13 6.71 -24.15
C GLU A 151 -3.77 6.97 -23.49
N GLU A 152 -3.53 8.18 -22.95
CA GLU A 152 -2.31 8.48 -22.21
C GLU A 152 -2.14 7.60 -20.96
N ILE A 153 -3.23 7.27 -20.26
CA ILE A 153 -3.21 6.35 -19.11
C ILE A 153 -2.84 4.93 -19.58
N LYS A 154 -3.41 4.45 -20.69
CA LYS A 154 -3.09 3.12 -21.24
C LYS A 154 -1.62 3.01 -21.61
N GLU A 155 -1.05 4.01 -22.27
CA GLU A 155 0.37 4.07 -22.59
C GLU A 155 1.25 4.07 -21.33
N LEU A 156 0.84 4.82 -20.31
CA LEU A 156 1.57 4.89 -19.05
C LEU A 156 1.57 3.56 -18.29
N LEU A 157 0.44 2.84 -18.28
CA LEU A 157 0.35 1.51 -17.70
C LEU A 157 1.26 0.51 -18.43
N LYS A 158 1.26 0.54 -19.78
CA LYS A 158 2.17 -0.29 -20.60
C LYS A 158 3.63 -0.02 -20.30
N LYS A 159 4.01 1.26 -20.14
CA LYS A 159 5.37 1.67 -19.82
C LYS A 159 5.90 1.02 -18.53
N TYR A 160 5.02 0.72 -17.56
CA TYR A 160 5.37 0.14 -16.27
C TYR A 160 4.89 -1.31 -16.10
N ASP A 161 4.80 -2.05 -17.22
CA ASP A 161 4.49 -3.49 -17.26
C ASP A 161 3.12 -3.87 -16.68
N PHE A 162 2.15 -2.96 -16.73
CA PHE A 162 0.74 -3.28 -16.55
C PHE A 162 0.04 -3.42 -17.91
N PRO A 163 -1.01 -4.25 -18.01
CA PRO A 163 -1.69 -4.50 -19.28
C PRO A 163 -2.63 -3.34 -19.64
N GLY A 164 -2.05 -2.22 -20.10
CA GLY A 164 -2.80 -0.98 -20.33
C GLY A 164 -3.99 -1.12 -21.28
N ASP A 165 -3.90 -1.95 -22.32
CA ASP A 165 -4.98 -2.16 -23.29
C ASP A 165 -6.21 -2.87 -22.72
N THR A 166 -6.01 -3.74 -21.72
CA THR A 166 -7.08 -4.55 -21.12
C THR A 166 -7.45 -4.08 -19.71
N THR A 167 -6.75 -3.09 -19.18
CA THR A 167 -7.02 -2.54 -17.86
C THR A 167 -8.34 -1.75 -17.91
N PRO A 168 -9.33 -2.09 -17.06
CA PRO A 168 -10.60 -1.37 -17.06
C PRO A 168 -10.42 0.08 -16.65
N ILE A 169 -11.08 0.99 -17.39
CA ILE A 169 -11.11 2.42 -17.10
C ILE A 169 -12.56 2.85 -16.96
N ILE A 170 -12.93 3.26 -15.75
CA ILE A 170 -14.27 3.74 -15.42
C ILE A 170 -14.25 5.26 -15.41
N ARG A 171 -15.11 5.87 -16.22
CA ARG A 171 -15.26 7.32 -16.32
C ARG A 171 -16.37 7.79 -15.39
N GLY A 172 -16.12 8.81 -14.58
CA GLY A 172 -17.16 9.32 -13.68
C GLY A 172 -16.78 10.55 -12.87
N SER A 173 -17.68 10.89 -11.93
CA SER A 173 -17.48 11.94 -10.95
C SER A 173 -17.74 11.40 -9.56
N ALA A 174 -16.66 11.16 -8.80
CA ALA A 174 -16.74 10.71 -7.43
C ALA A 174 -17.55 11.68 -6.56
N LEU A 175 -17.41 12.99 -6.81
CA LEU A 175 -18.10 14.04 -6.08
C LEU A 175 -19.61 14.01 -6.35
N LYS A 176 -20.04 13.92 -7.62
CA LYS A 176 -21.47 13.87 -7.94
C LYS A 176 -22.15 12.62 -7.39
N ALA A 177 -21.47 11.47 -7.44
CA ALA A 177 -21.92 10.24 -6.81
C ALA A 177 -22.00 10.38 -5.28
N LEU A 178 -21.04 11.06 -4.65
CA LEU A 178 -21.00 11.27 -3.19
C LEU A 178 -22.13 12.22 -2.72
N GLU A 179 -22.43 13.26 -3.49
CA GLU A 179 -23.51 14.21 -3.24
C GLU A 179 -24.90 13.57 -3.43
N ASN A 180 -25.02 12.62 -4.36
CA ASN A 180 -26.29 12.00 -4.77
C ASN A 180 -26.19 10.45 -4.79
N PRO A 181 -25.94 9.80 -3.64
CA PRO A 181 -25.58 8.38 -3.60
C PRO A 181 -26.72 7.42 -3.99
N SER A 182 -27.97 7.89 -3.97
CA SER A 182 -29.16 7.12 -4.38
C SER A 182 -29.61 7.42 -5.82
N ASP A 183 -28.99 8.38 -6.50
CA ASP A 183 -29.30 8.66 -7.91
C ASP A 183 -28.61 7.61 -8.78
N GLU A 184 -29.39 6.77 -9.47
CA GLU A 184 -28.86 5.67 -10.27
C GLU A 184 -27.88 6.13 -11.37
N THR A 185 -28.11 7.31 -11.97
CA THR A 185 -27.26 7.81 -13.06
C THR A 185 -25.93 8.32 -12.52
N LEU A 186 -25.97 9.09 -11.43
CA LEU A 186 -24.77 9.70 -10.85
C LEU A 186 -23.93 8.70 -10.06
N SER A 187 -24.56 7.71 -9.44
CA SER A 187 -23.86 6.65 -8.69
C SER A 187 -23.37 5.48 -9.56
N LYS A 188 -23.91 5.34 -10.78
CA LYS A 188 -23.55 4.26 -11.71
C LYS A 188 -22.05 4.06 -11.90
N PRO A 189 -21.21 5.10 -12.11
CA PRO A 189 -19.77 4.89 -12.25
C PRO A 189 -19.13 4.23 -11.03
N VAL A 190 -19.60 4.53 -9.83
CA VAL A 190 -19.07 3.91 -8.59
C VAL A 190 -19.55 2.46 -8.48
N MET A 191 -20.80 2.17 -8.85
CA MET A 191 -21.30 0.78 -8.92
C MET A 191 -20.60 -0.05 -10.00
N ASP A 192 -20.35 0.53 -11.18
CA ASP A 192 -19.60 -0.08 -12.26
C ASP A 192 -18.13 -0.33 -11.83
N LEU A 193 -17.53 0.59 -11.06
CA LEU A 193 -16.22 0.37 -10.43
C LEU A 193 -16.27 -0.82 -9.46
N LEU A 194 -17.23 -0.90 -8.54
CA LEU A 194 -17.35 -2.02 -7.59
C LEU A 194 -17.50 -3.36 -8.30
N LYS A 195 -18.37 -3.41 -9.32
CA LYS A 195 -18.52 -4.60 -10.17
C LYS A 195 -17.22 -4.96 -10.88
N THR A 196 -16.50 -3.97 -11.40
CA THR A 196 -15.21 -4.19 -12.05
C THR A 196 -14.16 -4.73 -11.09
N LEU A 197 -14.16 -4.28 -9.82
CA LEU A 197 -13.27 -4.84 -8.79
C LEU A 197 -13.60 -6.31 -8.48
N ASP A 198 -14.88 -6.70 -8.54
CA ASP A 198 -15.30 -8.09 -8.37
C ASP A 198 -14.85 -8.97 -9.55
N GLU A 199 -14.94 -8.45 -10.78
CA GLU A 199 -14.69 -9.22 -12.01
C GLU A 199 -13.22 -9.25 -12.44
N TYR A 200 -12.50 -8.14 -12.32
CA TYR A 200 -11.15 -7.98 -12.88
C TYR A 200 -10.03 -8.35 -11.90
N ILE A 201 -10.17 -8.01 -10.62
CA ILE A 201 -9.20 -8.41 -9.60
C ILE A 201 -9.55 -9.83 -9.16
N PRO A 202 -8.70 -10.84 -9.37
CA PRO A 202 -9.00 -12.19 -8.90
C PRO A 202 -8.98 -12.25 -7.38
N THR A 203 -9.67 -13.23 -6.80
CA THR A 203 -9.46 -13.56 -5.39
C THR A 203 -8.02 -14.04 -5.23
N PRO A 204 -7.20 -13.38 -4.42
CA PRO A 204 -5.80 -13.72 -4.26
C PRO A 204 -5.64 -15.07 -3.58
N GLU A 205 -4.75 -15.90 -4.11
CA GLU A 205 -4.33 -17.12 -3.43
C GLU A 205 -3.49 -16.73 -2.21
N ARG A 206 -3.91 -17.18 -1.02
CA ARG A 206 -3.28 -16.83 0.25
C ARG A 206 -2.34 -17.95 0.67
N ASP A 207 -1.12 -17.58 1.06
CA ASP A 207 -0.09 -18.48 1.57
C ASP A 207 -0.38 -18.94 3.02
N LEU A 208 -1.52 -19.60 3.25
CA LEU A 208 -2.01 -19.97 4.58
C LEU A 208 -1.14 -21.02 5.28
N ASP A 209 -0.52 -21.92 4.50
CA ASP A 209 0.30 -23.02 5.02
C ASP A 209 1.75 -22.60 5.34
N LYS A 210 2.14 -21.36 4.99
CA LYS A 210 3.47 -20.83 5.32
C LYS A 210 3.54 -20.37 6.77
N THR A 211 4.76 -20.11 7.23
CA THR A 211 4.99 -19.59 8.59
C THR A 211 4.48 -18.16 8.71
N PHE A 212 3.75 -17.87 9.80
CA PHE A 212 3.18 -16.55 10.07
C PHE A 212 4.22 -15.42 9.94
N LEU A 213 3.87 -14.39 9.18
CA LEU A 213 4.62 -13.14 9.07
C LEU A 213 3.65 -11.98 8.81
N MET A 214 3.75 -10.93 9.60
CA MET A 214 2.94 -9.71 9.49
C MET A 214 3.83 -8.48 9.70
N PRO A 215 4.07 -7.66 8.67
CA PRO A 215 4.77 -6.40 8.82
C PRO A 215 3.94 -5.41 9.65
N ILE A 216 4.59 -4.71 10.59
CA ILE A 216 3.92 -3.73 11.45
C ILE A 216 3.86 -2.39 10.73
N GLU A 217 2.64 -1.89 10.52
CA GLU A 217 2.34 -0.60 9.91
C GLU A 217 2.18 0.49 10.98
N ASP A 218 1.44 0.21 12.04
CA ASP A 218 1.16 1.18 13.10
C ASP A 218 1.02 0.49 14.48
N VAL A 219 1.15 1.29 15.54
CA VAL A 219 1.15 0.84 16.93
C VAL A 219 0.26 1.73 17.79
N PHE A 220 -0.77 1.11 18.34
CA PHE A 220 -1.74 1.73 19.24
C PHE A 220 -1.56 1.19 20.66
N SER A 221 -1.83 2.05 21.65
CA SER A 221 -2.00 1.62 23.03
C SER A 221 -3.47 1.77 23.40
N ILE A 222 -4.10 0.68 23.81
CA ILE A 222 -5.49 0.69 24.27
C ILE A 222 -5.46 0.60 25.80
N GLU A 223 -5.96 1.66 26.44
CA GLU A 223 -6.06 1.74 27.89
C GLU A 223 -6.79 0.50 28.46
N GLY A 224 -6.15 -0.18 29.41
CA GLY A 224 -6.68 -1.39 30.04
C GLY A 224 -6.60 -2.69 29.21
N ARG A 225 -6.21 -2.66 27.92
CA ARG A 225 -6.02 -3.87 27.10
C ARG A 225 -4.55 -4.15 26.76
N GLY A 226 -3.77 -3.12 26.45
CA GLY A 226 -2.35 -3.25 26.08
C GLY A 226 -2.02 -2.70 24.70
N THR A 227 -0.88 -3.12 24.17
CA THR A 227 -0.35 -2.66 22.88
C THR A 227 -0.95 -3.46 21.74
N VAL A 228 -1.56 -2.77 20.77
CA VAL A 228 -2.07 -3.33 19.52
C VAL A 228 -1.16 -2.88 18.39
N VAL A 229 -0.69 -3.83 17.61
CA VAL A 229 0.04 -3.56 16.37
C VAL A 229 -0.84 -3.90 15.19
N THR A 230 -0.85 -3.05 14.17
CA THR A 230 -1.68 -3.25 12.97
C THR A 230 -0.82 -3.55 11.76
N GLY A 231 -1.35 -4.36 10.85
CA GLY A 231 -0.76 -4.59 9.55
C GLY A 231 -1.49 -5.68 8.78
N ARG A 232 -1.14 -5.80 7.50
CA ARG A 232 -1.58 -6.92 6.66
C ARG A 232 -0.77 -8.16 6.99
N ILE A 233 -1.43 -9.27 7.29
CA ILE A 233 -0.75 -10.57 7.42
C ILE A 233 -0.26 -10.99 6.02
N GLU A 234 1.06 -11.07 5.83
CA GLU A 234 1.68 -11.37 4.53
C GLU A 234 1.52 -12.85 4.18
N ARG A 235 1.76 -13.72 5.17
CA ARG A 235 1.67 -15.18 5.03
C ARG A 235 1.35 -15.87 6.34
N GLY A 236 0.86 -17.10 6.24
CA GLY A 236 0.52 -17.96 7.38
C GLY A 236 -0.75 -17.56 8.12
N VAL A 237 -0.91 -18.14 9.30
CA VAL A 237 -2.04 -17.94 10.21
C VAL A 237 -1.50 -17.70 11.61
N VAL A 238 -2.16 -16.82 12.37
CA VAL A 238 -1.90 -16.58 13.80
C VAL A 238 -3.18 -16.73 14.59
N LYS A 239 -3.12 -17.43 15.72
CA LYS A 239 -4.26 -17.65 16.61
C LYS A 239 -4.07 -16.93 17.94
N VAL A 240 -5.18 -16.57 18.57
CA VAL A 240 -5.15 -16.08 19.95
C VAL A 240 -4.54 -17.15 20.85
N GLY A 241 -3.54 -16.76 21.63
CA GLY A 241 -2.77 -17.63 22.52
C GLY A 241 -1.44 -18.11 21.95
N GLU A 242 -1.14 -17.89 20.66
CA GLU A 242 0.14 -18.28 20.07
C GLU A 242 1.28 -17.33 20.45
N GLU A 243 2.48 -17.89 20.58
CA GLU A 243 3.73 -17.13 20.75
C GLU A 243 4.21 -16.62 19.39
N VAL A 244 4.62 -15.34 19.36
CA VAL A 244 5.19 -14.67 18.20
C VAL A 244 6.46 -13.93 18.59
N GLU A 245 7.32 -13.69 17.60
CA GLU A 245 8.52 -12.87 17.73
C GLU A 245 8.30 -11.51 17.06
N ILE A 246 8.84 -10.47 17.70
CA ILE A 246 8.93 -9.11 17.16
C ILE A 246 10.36 -8.93 16.66
N VAL A 247 10.52 -8.78 15.34
CA VAL A 247 11.81 -8.84 14.66
C VAL A 247 12.07 -7.56 13.85
N GLY A 248 13.29 -7.03 13.94
CA GLY A 248 13.75 -5.87 13.17
C GLY A 248 13.92 -4.61 14.02
N ILE A 249 14.67 -3.65 13.48
CA ILE A 249 15.14 -2.38 14.05
C ILE A 249 16.02 -2.55 15.30
N ASN A 250 15.51 -3.28 16.29
CA ASN A 250 16.27 -3.72 17.45
C ASN A 250 17.12 -4.97 17.09
N PRO A 251 18.39 -5.04 17.57
CA PRO A 251 19.23 -6.23 17.37
C PRO A 251 18.69 -7.49 18.04
N GLU A 252 18.03 -7.33 19.19
CA GLU A 252 17.45 -8.44 19.94
C GLU A 252 16.00 -8.67 19.53
N THR A 253 15.70 -9.92 19.19
CA THR A 253 14.32 -10.35 18.91
C THR A 253 13.57 -10.55 20.22
N MET A 254 12.38 -9.96 20.33
CA MET A 254 11.54 -10.11 21.51
C MET A 254 10.46 -11.16 21.26
N LYS A 255 10.09 -11.88 22.32
CA LYS A 255 8.95 -12.81 22.29
C LYS A 255 7.76 -12.23 23.01
N THR A 256 6.58 -12.49 22.49
CA THR A 256 5.31 -12.13 23.14
C THR A 256 4.23 -13.13 22.77
N THR A 257 3.07 -13.01 23.40
CA THR A 257 1.90 -13.86 23.13
C THR A 257 0.78 -13.02 22.57
N VAL A 258 0.14 -13.50 21.50
CA VAL A 258 -1.06 -12.88 20.94
C VAL A 258 -2.24 -13.10 21.89
N THR A 259 -2.87 -12.02 22.35
CA THR A 259 -4.03 -12.09 23.26
C THR A 259 -5.34 -11.67 22.63
N GLY A 260 -5.28 -11.13 21.41
CA GLY A 260 -6.46 -10.76 20.64
C GLY A 260 -6.09 -10.53 19.18
N VAL A 261 -7.03 -10.86 18.30
CA VAL A 261 -6.97 -10.55 16.87
C VAL A 261 -8.27 -9.84 16.53
N GLU A 262 -8.16 -8.69 15.89
CA GLU A 262 -9.30 -7.88 15.49
C GLU A 262 -9.12 -7.38 14.05
N MET A 263 -10.23 -7.17 13.35
CA MET A 263 -10.26 -6.58 12.03
C MET A 263 -11.45 -5.62 11.97
N PHE A 264 -11.20 -4.34 11.69
CA PHE A 264 -12.23 -3.29 11.66
C PHE A 264 -13.16 -3.26 12.90
N ASN A 265 -12.57 -3.34 14.11
CA ASN A 265 -13.30 -3.41 15.39
C ASN A 265 -14.21 -4.63 15.57
N LYS A 266 -14.00 -5.69 14.77
CA LYS A 266 -14.67 -6.99 14.89
C LYS A 266 -13.66 -8.03 15.37
N ASN A 267 -14.09 -8.91 16.26
CA ASN A 267 -13.21 -9.93 16.83
C ASN A 267 -12.96 -11.08 15.85
N LEU A 268 -11.77 -11.66 15.94
CA LEU A 268 -11.35 -12.85 15.21
C LEU A 268 -10.69 -13.84 16.17
N ASN A 269 -11.04 -15.13 16.03
CA ASN A 269 -10.34 -16.20 16.75
C ASN A 269 -8.93 -16.48 16.17
N GLN A 270 -8.74 -16.14 14.89
CA GLN A 270 -7.48 -16.25 14.17
C GLN A 270 -7.39 -15.18 13.08
N GLY A 271 -6.18 -14.68 12.85
CA GLY A 271 -5.81 -13.88 11.69
C GLY A 271 -5.12 -14.76 10.66
N GLN A 272 -5.35 -14.49 9.38
CA GLN A 272 -4.78 -15.25 8.27
C GLN A 272 -4.20 -14.32 7.20
N ALA A 273 -3.32 -14.86 6.36
CA ALA A 273 -2.73 -14.11 5.25
C ALA A 273 -3.80 -13.38 4.43
N GLY A 274 -3.60 -12.08 4.24
CA GLY A 274 -4.55 -11.17 3.60
C GLY A 274 -5.35 -10.29 4.56
N ASP A 275 -5.55 -10.68 5.82
CA ASP A 275 -6.30 -9.84 6.76
C ASP A 275 -5.50 -8.57 7.12
N ASN A 276 -6.16 -7.41 7.09
CA ASN A 276 -5.65 -6.20 7.77
C ASN A 276 -6.08 -6.24 9.23
N ALA A 277 -5.20 -6.80 10.07
CA ALA A 277 -5.52 -7.15 11.43
C ALA A 277 -4.83 -6.23 12.44
N GLY A 278 -5.51 -5.97 13.55
CA GLY A 278 -4.93 -5.51 14.81
C GLY A 278 -4.63 -6.71 15.70
N ILE A 279 -3.37 -6.85 16.11
CA ILE A 279 -2.88 -7.93 16.98
C ILE A 279 -2.55 -7.35 18.35
N LEU A 280 -3.27 -7.78 19.38
CA LEU A 280 -3.02 -7.39 20.77
C LEU A 280 -1.89 -8.25 21.34
N LEU A 281 -0.86 -7.59 21.87
CA LEU A 281 0.36 -8.23 22.38
C LEU A 281 0.41 -8.19 23.90
N ARG A 282 0.73 -9.33 24.52
CA ARG A 282 0.83 -9.45 25.98
C ARG A 282 2.11 -8.81 26.51
N GLY A 283 1.98 -7.90 27.48
CA GLY A 283 3.11 -7.41 28.26
C GLY A 283 4.13 -6.60 27.47
N THR A 284 3.82 -6.26 26.23
CA THR A 284 4.64 -5.44 25.36
C THR A 284 4.20 -3.98 25.50
N LYS A 285 5.15 -3.08 25.72
CA LYS A 285 4.89 -1.64 25.80
C LYS A 285 4.93 -1.01 24.42
N LYS A 286 4.27 0.14 24.27
CA LYS A 286 4.24 0.87 23.00
C LYS A 286 5.64 1.29 22.55
N GLU A 287 6.54 1.61 23.46
CA GLU A 287 7.90 2.07 23.16
C GLU A 287 8.85 0.93 22.74
N GLU A 288 8.44 -0.33 22.93
CA GLU A 288 9.23 -1.51 22.58
C GLU A 288 8.97 -1.96 21.14
N VAL A 289 7.91 -1.46 20.50
CA VAL A 289 7.48 -1.88 19.17
C VAL A 289 7.19 -0.66 18.32
N GLU A 290 7.66 -0.69 17.08
CA GLU A 290 7.44 0.41 16.14
C GLU A 290 7.19 -0.09 14.72
N ARG A 291 6.71 0.82 13.88
CA ARG A 291 6.56 0.59 12.43
C ARG A 291 7.89 0.16 11.83
N GLY A 292 7.84 -0.81 10.92
CA GLY A 292 9.03 -1.36 10.27
C GLY A 292 9.60 -2.59 10.96
N MET A 293 9.11 -2.96 12.14
CA MET A 293 9.28 -4.31 12.68
C MET A 293 8.29 -5.27 12.03
N VAL A 294 8.48 -6.58 12.23
CA VAL A 294 7.53 -7.62 11.83
C VAL A 294 7.15 -8.48 13.02
N LEU A 295 5.90 -8.95 13.06
CA LEU A 295 5.53 -10.12 13.84
C LEU A 295 5.79 -11.37 13.01
N ALA A 296 6.44 -12.38 13.58
CA ALA A 296 6.70 -13.63 12.91
C ALA A 296 6.52 -14.84 13.82
N LYS A 297 6.30 -16.01 13.22
CA LYS A 297 6.42 -17.27 13.95
C LYS A 297 7.86 -17.39 14.51
N PRO A 298 8.05 -17.80 15.77
CA PRO A 298 9.37 -17.83 16.39
C PRO A 298 10.42 -18.61 15.57
N GLY A 299 11.57 -17.99 15.35
CA GLY A 299 12.72 -18.57 14.65
C GLY A 299 12.56 -18.71 13.12
N THR A 300 11.55 -18.09 12.51
CA THR A 300 11.27 -18.22 11.06
C THR A 300 11.78 -17.08 10.19
N ILE A 301 12.15 -15.95 10.81
CA ILE A 301 12.82 -14.84 10.12
C ILE A 301 13.83 -14.22 11.08
N THR A 302 14.98 -13.82 10.53
CA THR A 302 16.06 -13.18 11.28
C THR A 302 16.29 -11.76 10.77
N PRO A 303 16.74 -10.83 11.62
CA PRO A 303 17.00 -9.48 11.20
C PRO A 303 18.43 -9.36 10.65
N HIS A 304 18.58 -8.68 9.52
CA HIS A 304 19.84 -8.58 8.77
C HIS A 304 20.23 -7.12 8.51
N THR A 305 21.53 -6.88 8.41
CA THR A 305 22.12 -5.55 8.15
C THR A 305 22.82 -5.48 6.82
N GLU A 306 23.19 -6.60 6.21
CA GLU A 306 24.00 -6.61 4.99
C GLU A 306 23.48 -7.63 3.98
N PHE A 307 23.29 -7.18 2.74
CA PHE A 307 22.77 -8.02 1.66
C PHE A 307 23.26 -7.57 0.28
N GLU A 308 23.22 -8.48 -0.69
CA GLU A 308 23.37 -8.20 -2.12
C GLU A 308 21.98 -8.02 -2.74
N ALA A 309 21.88 -7.10 -3.70
CA ALA A 309 20.65 -6.86 -4.43
C ALA A 309 20.91 -6.47 -5.88
N GLU A 310 19.97 -6.83 -6.75
CA GLU A 310 19.87 -6.25 -8.08
C GLU A 310 18.98 -5.01 -8.00
N VAL A 311 19.48 -3.86 -8.49
CA VAL A 311 18.81 -2.57 -8.38
C VAL A 311 18.76 -1.89 -9.74
N TYR A 312 17.55 -1.54 -10.16
CA TYR A 312 17.29 -0.62 -11.27
C TYR A 312 17.32 0.83 -10.76
N ALA A 313 18.19 1.66 -11.31
CA ALA A 313 18.27 3.08 -11.00
C ALA A 313 17.29 3.87 -11.88
N LEU A 314 16.32 4.55 -11.29
CA LEU A 314 15.28 5.24 -12.06
C LEU A 314 15.85 6.45 -12.81
N THR A 315 15.42 6.60 -14.07
CA THR A 315 15.72 7.77 -14.91
C THR A 315 14.97 9.01 -14.45
N LYS A 316 15.40 10.18 -14.93
CA LYS A 316 14.70 11.45 -14.72
C LYS A 316 13.23 11.38 -15.15
N ASP A 317 12.95 10.74 -16.28
CA ASP A 317 11.61 10.69 -16.88
C ASP A 317 10.67 9.74 -16.14
N GLU A 318 11.23 8.90 -15.26
CA GLU A 318 10.51 8.06 -14.31
C GLU A 318 10.40 8.71 -12.91
N GLY A 319 10.85 9.96 -12.76
CA GLY A 319 10.84 10.68 -11.48
C GLY A 319 12.09 10.47 -10.62
N GLY A 320 13.07 9.72 -11.13
CA GLY A 320 14.31 9.37 -10.44
C GLY A 320 15.41 10.42 -10.53
N ARG A 321 16.65 9.94 -10.70
CA ARG A 321 17.84 10.79 -10.64
C ARG A 321 18.13 11.46 -11.97
N HIS A 322 18.68 12.67 -11.90
CA HIS A 322 19.28 13.36 -13.05
C HIS A 322 20.77 13.05 -13.21
N LYS A 323 21.43 12.68 -12.12
CA LYS A 323 22.89 12.48 -12.03
C LYS A 323 23.19 11.07 -11.52
N PRO A 324 24.33 10.48 -11.91
CA PRO A 324 24.77 9.22 -11.35
C PRO A 324 24.93 9.28 -9.84
N PHE A 325 24.97 8.10 -9.22
CA PHE A 325 25.47 7.95 -7.85
C PHE A 325 26.79 7.18 -7.85
N PHE A 326 27.60 7.45 -6.84
CA PHE A 326 28.97 6.96 -6.70
C PHE A 326 29.10 6.12 -5.43
N LYS A 327 30.29 5.55 -5.22
CA LYS A 327 30.66 4.92 -3.95
C LYS A 327 30.39 5.85 -2.75
N GLY A 328 29.82 5.31 -1.68
CA GLY A 328 29.45 6.08 -0.48
C GLY A 328 28.07 6.73 -0.57
N TYR A 329 27.26 6.33 -1.54
CA TYR A 329 25.86 6.72 -1.65
C TYR A 329 25.04 6.17 -0.46
N LYS A 330 24.27 7.04 0.21
CA LYS A 330 23.52 6.70 1.43
C LYS A 330 22.03 7.05 1.36
N PRO A 331 21.24 6.35 0.54
CA PRO A 331 19.81 6.60 0.43
C PRO A 331 19.01 5.95 1.58
N GLN A 332 17.70 6.18 1.56
CA GLN A 332 16.73 5.43 2.34
C GLN A 332 16.24 4.22 1.55
N PHE A 333 16.18 3.07 2.20
CA PHE A 333 15.65 1.81 1.70
C PHE A 333 14.29 1.53 2.33
N TYR A 334 13.33 1.14 1.50
CA TYR A 334 11.96 0.82 1.90
C TYR A 334 11.74 -0.67 1.70
N ILE A 335 11.79 -1.44 2.79
CA ILE A 335 11.60 -2.89 2.79
C ILE A 335 10.31 -3.17 3.58
N ARG A 336 9.25 -3.65 2.91
CA ARG A 336 7.91 -3.78 3.52
C ARG A 336 7.43 -2.46 4.14
N THR A 337 7.26 -2.42 5.47
CA THR A 337 6.85 -1.23 6.23
C THR A 337 8.04 -0.44 6.79
N THR A 338 9.27 -0.96 6.67
CA THR A 338 10.50 -0.37 7.20
C THR A 338 11.08 0.66 6.24
N ASP A 339 11.41 1.85 6.75
CA ASP A 339 12.31 2.80 6.11
C ASP A 339 13.63 2.92 6.89
N VAL A 340 14.75 2.71 6.22
CA VAL A 340 16.07 2.63 6.86
C VAL A 340 17.17 3.17 5.96
N THR A 341 18.12 3.91 6.53
CA THR A 341 19.29 4.37 5.78
C THR A 341 20.26 3.23 5.53
N GLY A 342 20.84 3.15 4.33
CA GLY A 342 21.86 2.16 4.02
C GLY A 342 23.02 2.74 3.24
N ASP A 343 24.20 2.16 3.39
CA ASP A 343 25.41 2.46 2.64
C ASP A 343 25.52 1.54 1.43
N VAL A 344 25.67 2.12 0.24
CA VAL A 344 25.78 1.39 -1.03
C VAL A 344 27.23 1.19 -1.42
N THR A 345 27.61 -0.07 -1.60
CA THR A 345 28.88 -0.48 -2.20
C THR A 345 28.66 -0.96 -3.62
N LEU A 346 29.33 -0.31 -4.57
CA LEU A 346 29.32 -0.70 -5.99
C LEU A 346 30.24 -1.90 -6.24
N PRO A 347 30.00 -2.70 -7.29
CA PRO A 347 30.89 -3.77 -7.72
C PRO A 347 32.32 -3.29 -7.99
N ALA A 348 33.29 -4.18 -7.85
CA ALA A 348 34.67 -3.89 -8.20
C ALA A 348 34.77 -3.49 -9.68
N GLY A 349 35.40 -2.34 -9.96
CA GLY A 349 35.52 -1.79 -11.31
C GLY A 349 34.37 -0.87 -11.73
N THR A 350 33.30 -0.75 -10.94
CA THR A 350 32.21 0.20 -11.19
C THR A 350 32.43 1.48 -10.40
N GLU A 351 32.70 2.59 -11.09
CA GLU A 351 32.90 3.90 -10.44
C GLU A 351 31.58 4.60 -10.11
N MET A 352 30.58 4.43 -10.98
CA MET A 352 29.28 5.10 -10.87
C MET A 352 28.17 4.25 -11.50
N VAL A 353 26.93 4.51 -11.08
CA VAL A 353 25.71 3.93 -11.67
C VAL A 353 24.90 5.06 -12.28
N MET A 354 24.56 4.94 -13.56
CA MET A 354 23.79 5.95 -14.29
C MET A 354 22.29 5.73 -14.07
N PRO A 355 21.48 6.81 -14.09
CA PRO A 355 20.02 6.66 -14.18
C PRO A 355 19.64 5.85 -15.43
N GLY A 356 18.86 4.79 -15.27
CA GLY A 356 18.49 3.81 -16.29
C GLY A 356 19.28 2.49 -16.23
N ASP A 357 20.34 2.42 -15.44
CA ASP A 357 21.15 1.20 -15.31
C ASP A 357 20.48 0.20 -14.35
N THR A 358 20.72 -1.09 -14.60
CA THR A 358 20.54 -2.15 -13.60
C THR A 358 21.92 -2.55 -13.07
N ALA A 359 22.09 -2.49 -11.75
CA ALA A 359 23.36 -2.75 -11.07
C ALA A 359 23.18 -3.73 -9.91
N ASN A 360 24.15 -4.63 -9.74
CA ASN A 360 24.26 -5.46 -8.54
C ASN A 360 24.97 -4.65 -7.45
N LEU A 361 24.33 -4.44 -6.31
CA LEU A 361 24.82 -3.61 -5.21
C LEU A 361 24.94 -4.43 -3.93
N THR A 362 25.98 -4.15 -3.14
CA THR A 362 26.03 -4.60 -1.75
C THR A 362 25.57 -3.46 -0.86
N ILE A 363 24.57 -3.71 -0.02
CA ILE A 363 23.90 -2.70 0.80
C ILE A 363 24.10 -3.04 2.27
N LYS A 364 24.51 -2.04 3.05
CA LYS A 364 24.66 -2.14 4.50
C LYS A 364 23.75 -1.15 5.23
N LEU A 365 22.73 -1.66 5.90
CA LEU A 365 21.75 -0.90 6.67
C LEU A 365 22.32 -0.43 8.01
N ILE A 366 21.86 0.73 8.50
CA ILE A 366 22.29 1.28 9.80
C ILE A 366 21.64 0.57 10.99
N VAL A 367 20.49 -0.09 10.77
CA VAL A 367 19.80 -0.93 11.75
C VAL A 367 19.41 -2.26 11.10
N PRO A 368 19.29 -3.35 11.88
CA PRO A 368 18.93 -4.65 11.35
C PRO A 368 17.44 -4.68 10.93
N VAL A 369 17.12 -5.33 9.81
CA VAL A 369 15.75 -5.39 9.26
C VAL A 369 15.38 -6.83 8.96
N ALA A 370 14.14 -7.21 9.28
CA ALA A 370 13.62 -8.54 8.97
C ALA A 370 13.46 -8.73 7.46
N MET A 371 14.35 -9.52 6.87
CA MET A 371 14.37 -9.74 5.42
C MET A 371 14.73 -11.18 5.08
N GLU A 372 14.36 -11.57 3.87
CA GLU A 372 14.68 -12.85 3.25
C GLU A 372 15.09 -12.60 1.80
N GLU A 373 15.74 -13.58 1.18
CA GLU A 373 16.05 -13.48 -0.25
C GLU A 373 14.77 -13.31 -1.08
N LYS A 374 14.90 -12.59 -2.20
CA LYS A 374 13.82 -12.23 -3.13
C LYS A 374 12.82 -11.20 -2.62
N VAL A 375 13.02 -10.63 -1.43
CA VAL A 375 12.20 -9.48 -1.00
C VAL A 375 12.50 -8.27 -1.88
N ARG A 376 11.46 -7.60 -2.37
CA ARG A 376 11.55 -6.37 -3.15
C ARG A 376 11.65 -5.16 -2.23
N PHE A 377 12.30 -4.10 -2.70
CA PHE A 377 12.42 -2.85 -1.97
C PHE A 377 12.52 -1.64 -2.92
N ALA A 378 12.19 -0.47 -2.40
CA ALA A 378 12.38 0.80 -3.10
C ALA A 378 13.52 1.60 -2.45
N ILE A 379 14.21 2.41 -3.25
CA ILE A 379 15.28 3.32 -2.81
C ILE A 379 14.78 4.74 -3.01
N ARG A 380 14.90 5.58 -1.96
CA ARG A 380 14.50 7.00 -2.03
C ARG A 380 15.59 7.92 -1.50
N GLU A 381 15.67 9.10 -2.12
CA GLU A 381 16.53 10.20 -1.67
C GLU A 381 15.83 11.54 -1.96
N GLY A 382 15.93 12.49 -1.03
CA GLY A 382 15.46 13.87 -1.26
C GLY A 382 13.98 13.96 -1.63
N GLY A 383 13.14 13.07 -1.09
CA GLY A 383 11.71 13.02 -1.38
C GLY A 383 11.33 12.35 -2.70
N ARG A 384 12.28 11.74 -3.42
CA ARG A 384 12.03 11.05 -4.70
C ARG A 384 12.39 9.59 -4.65
N THR A 385 11.66 8.77 -5.40
CA THR A 385 12.05 7.39 -5.67
C THR A 385 13.14 7.37 -6.72
N VAL A 386 14.30 6.79 -6.37
CA VAL A 386 15.53 6.84 -7.18
C VAL A 386 16.01 5.47 -7.64
N GLY A 387 15.49 4.41 -7.04
CA GLY A 387 15.82 3.05 -7.42
C GLY A 387 14.74 2.06 -6.96
N ALA A 388 14.72 0.90 -7.60
CA ALA A 388 13.93 -0.24 -7.17
C ALA A 388 14.78 -1.49 -7.25
N GLY A 389 14.65 -2.40 -6.29
CA GLY A 389 15.52 -3.56 -6.23
C GLY A 389 14.89 -4.79 -5.61
N VAL A 390 15.62 -5.89 -5.71
CA VAL A 390 15.29 -7.18 -5.12
C VAL A 390 16.52 -7.75 -4.43
N VAL A 391 16.34 -8.22 -3.20
CA VAL A 391 17.41 -8.89 -2.45
C VAL A 391 17.76 -10.19 -3.14
N THR A 392 19.02 -10.35 -3.53
CA THR A 392 19.51 -11.57 -4.21
C THR A 392 20.15 -12.53 -3.22
N LYS A 393 20.79 -12.00 -2.17
CA LYS A 393 21.51 -12.81 -1.17
C LYS A 393 21.68 -12.08 0.15
N ILE A 394 21.51 -12.78 1.26
CA ILE A 394 21.79 -12.24 2.60
C ILE A 394 23.26 -12.51 2.98
N ILE A 395 23.95 -11.47 3.45
CA ILE A 395 25.35 -11.58 3.91
C ILE A 395 25.42 -11.66 5.43
N LYS A 396 24.71 -10.77 6.14
CA LYS A 396 24.77 -10.63 7.59
C LYS A 396 23.45 -10.22 8.20
#